data_AF-A0A7J7Q7B6-F1
#
_entry.id   AF-A0A7J7Q7B6-F1
#
_cell.length_a   1.000
_cell.length_b   1.000
_cell.length_c   1.000
_cell.angle_alpha   90.00
_cell.angle_beta   90.00
_cell.angle_gamma   90.00
#
_symmetry.space_group_name_H-M   'P 1'
#
loop_
_entity.id
_entity.type
_entity.pdbx_description
1 polymer ?
#
loop_
_entity_poly.entity_id
_entity_poly.type
_entity_poly.pdbx_seq_one_letter_code
_entity_poly.pdbx_strand_id
1 'polypeptide(L)'
;MQLQRLRRCCGCHTASGHPSVQQAQLRPASRAAAVAVRAAAGQEVKLYYRSSWGSGRVHGSVQGGDWKDYELRTVTSAPGKWLSTSINLNGSSSSSSSSATAPAVEFVVTDGGSQWDKPPQGGNYVITVPGTYTLTNGSLSQLPAAAPPPVMLVSDLDGTMVGNDAATAAFKAWWENEGLLRGGTLVYNTGRALDSFKQLLRDKAHCLAHPDVLISAVGTKVYNFTPSSGWQEDKGWANQLEVGWRVEAVREAAYAALANVGKDVMHFRPPDEQNDHKVTCGVNVCVLQRVLDQIHGALDKARVQANIIVSGTGDWRFLDLVPVRAGKLQALEYVRASHRFPLSNTIACGDSGNDILMLSGRNLAIVVGNAQPDLLQWLEQHVSDESPLPGKQRLLRTEAHEAYGILEGLEYFGLK
;
A
#
# COMPACT_ATOMS: atom_id res chain seq x y z
N MET A 1 -56.49 35.80 -9.84
CA MET A 1 -56.49 35.50 -11.29
C MET A 1 -55.35 36.24 -11.95
N GLN A 2 -54.43 35.48 -12.55
CA GLN A 2 -53.67 35.77 -13.80
C GLN A 2 -52.73 36.99 -13.85
N LEU A 3 -51.40 36.77 -13.89
CA LEU A 3 -50.53 36.58 -15.10
C LEU A 3 -50.25 37.92 -15.81
N GLN A 4 -49.06 38.29 -16.31
CA GLN A 4 -47.68 37.79 -16.32
C GLN A 4 -46.88 38.83 -17.14
N ARG A 5 -45.53 38.87 -17.00
CA ARG A 5 -44.51 39.34 -17.99
C ARG A 5 -44.35 40.88 -18.19
N LEU A 6 -43.18 41.49 -18.44
CA LEU A 6 -41.77 41.11 -18.71
C LEU A 6 -40.90 42.40 -18.72
N ARG A 7 -39.64 42.29 -18.27
CA ARG A 7 -38.39 42.98 -18.75
C ARG A 7 -38.23 44.50 -18.45
N ARG A 8 -37.05 45.07 -18.16
CA ARG A 8 -35.61 44.67 -18.26
C ARG A 8 -34.70 45.66 -17.48
N CYS A 9 -33.55 45.13 -17.00
CA CYS A 9 -32.18 45.70 -16.93
C CYS A 9 -31.81 46.89 -16.01
N CYS A 10 -30.94 46.62 -15.01
CA CYS A 10 -29.54 47.05 -14.91
C CYS A 10 -28.93 46.61 -13.55
N GLY A 11 -27.65 46.20 -13.50
CA GLY A 11 -26.89 46.11 -12.24
C GLY A 11 -26.02 44.87 -12.02
N CYS A 12 -24.82 44.90 -12.60
CA CYS A 12 -23.49 44.54 -12.07
C CYS A 12 -23.29 43.48 -10.93
N HIS A 13 -22.36 42.56 -11.23
CA HIS A 13 -21.29 42.00 -10.37
C HIS A 13 -21.65 41.03 -9.23
N THR A 14 -21.18 39.79 -9.33
CA THR A 14 -20.12 39.22 -8.48
C THR A 14 -19.73 37.82 -8.96
N ALA A 15 -18.44 37.52 -8.84
CA ALA A 15 -17.79 36.28 -9.24
C ALA A 15 -17.87 35.22 -8.14
N SER A 16 -18.06 33.95 -8.53
CA SER A 16 -17.68 32.78 -7.74
C SER A 16 -17.56 31.54 -8.65
N GLY A 17 -16.49 31.52 -9.45
CA GLY A 17 -16.08 30.32 -10.19
C GLY A 17 -15.22 29.44 -9.29
N HIS A 18 -15.83 28.47 -8.60
CA HIS A 18 -15.08 27.34 -8.04
C HIS A 18 -14.52 26.49 -9.20
N PRO A 19 -13.23 26.15 -9.23
CA PRO A 19 -12.72 25.19 -10.20
C PRO A 19 -13.24 23.79 -9.83
N SER A 20 -14.14 23.27 -10.66
CA SER A 20 -14.62 21.90 -10.58
C SER A 20 -13.47 20.93 -10.80
N VAL A 21 -13.15 20.12 -9.79
CA VAL A 21 -12.31 18.93 -9.92
C VAL A 21 -13.02 17.98 -10.88
N GLN A 22 -12.61 17.96 -12.15
CA GLN A 22 -13.05 16.95 -13.09
C GLN A 22 -12.43 15.61 -12.68
N GLN A 23 -13.22 14.77 -12.01
CA GLN A 23 -12.92 13.35 -11.85
C GLN A 23 -12.71 12.74 -13.24
N ALA A 24 -11.46 12.50 -13.60
CA ALA A 24 -11.12 11.74 -14.79
C ALA A 24 -11.67 10.31 -14.60
N GLN A 25 -12.75 10.01 -15.31
CA GLN A 25 -13.32 8.66 -15.34
C GLN A 25 -12.27 7.70 -15.91
N LEU A 26 -11.64 6.93 -15.03
CA LEU A 26 -10.80 5.79 -15.38
C LEU A 26 -11.68 4.81 -16.18
N ARG A 27 -11.41 4.68 -17.48
CA ARG A 27 -12.03 3.65 -18.31
C ARG A 27 -11.64 2.28 -17.74
N PRO A 28 -12.60 1.37 -17.53
CA PRO A 28 -12.27 0.02 -17.04
C PRO A 28 -11.38 -0.68 -18.07
N ALA A 29 -10.29 -1.26 -17.59
CA ALA A 29 -9.46 -2.17 -18.36
C ALA A 29 -10.35 -3.21 -19.05
N SER A 30 -10.05 -3.48 -20.32
CA SER A 30 -10.83 -4.34 -21.21
C SER A 30 -11.23 -5.64 -20.53
N ARG A 31 -12.53 -5.94 -20.63
CA ARG A 31 -13.23 -7.13 -20.16
C ARG A 31 -12.72 -8.38 -20.90
N ALA A 32 -11.52 -8.83 -20.57
CA ALA A 32 -10.94 -10.08 -21.05
C ALA A 32 -10.24 -10.77 -19.87
N ALA A 33 -10.82 -11.89 -19.43
CA ALA A 33 -10.39 -12.74 -18.32
C ALA A 33 -10.36 -12.10 -16.92
N ALA A 34 -11.50 -11.51 -16.53
CA ALA A 34 -11.88 -11.41 -15.13
C ALA A 34 -12.27 -12.80 -14.60
N VAL A 35 -11.28 -13.68 -14.45
CA VAL A 35 -11.40 -14.78 -13.49
C VAL A 35 -11.18 -14.14 -12.14
N ALA A 36 -12.28 -13.88 -11.43
CA ALA A 36 -12.23 -13.70 -10.00
C ALA A 36 -11.56 -14.96 -9.43
N VAL A 37 -10.27 -14.88 -9.07
CA VAL A 37 -9.78 -15.73 -8.00
C VAL A 37 -10.37 -15.10 -6.74
N ARG A 38 -11.67 -15.36 -6.52
CA ARG A 38 -12.06 -15.88 -5.23
C ARG A 38 -11.12 -17.06 -5.06
N ALA A 39 -10.17 -16.97 -4.12
CA ALA A 39 -9.68 -18.20 -3.52
C ALA A 39 -10.96 -18.96 -3.15
N ALA A 40 -11.19 -20.09 -3.81
CA ALA A 40 -12.35 -20.91 -3.53
C ALA A 40 -12.30 -21.16 -2.02
N ALA A 41 -13.26 -20.63 -1.28
CA ALA A 41 -13.44 -21.03 0.09
C ALA A 41 -13.64 -22.55 0.06
N GLY A 42 -12.65 -23.31 0.55
CA GLY A 42 -12.88 -24.69 0.98
C GLY A 42 -11.84 -25.78 0.68
N GLN A 43 -10.71 -25.56 0.00
CA GLN A 43 -9.82 -26.69 -0.41
C GLN A 43 -8.30 -26.35 -0.39
N GLU A 44 -7.81 -25.49 0.50
CA GLU A 44 -6.37 -25.18 0.59
C GLU A 44 -5.89 -25.15 2.04
N VAL A 45 -4.67 -25.63 2.26
CA VAL A 45 -3.93 -25.46 3.51
C VAL A 45 -2.77 -24.50 3.26
N LYS A 46 -2.77 -23.37 3.96
CA LYS A 46 -1.63 -22.45 3.98
C LYS A 46 -0.84 -22.67 5.25
N LEU A 47 0.41 -23.11 5.13
CA LEU A 47 1.28 -23.35 6.27
C LEU A 47 2.34 -22.27 6.35
N TYR A 48 2.45 -21.61 7.50
CA TYR A 48 3.56 -20.77 7.89
C TYR A 48 4.46 -21.53 8.86
N TYR A 49 5.73 -21.70 8.50
CA TYR A 49 6.70 -22.45 9.28
C TYR A 49 7.77 -21.52 9.83
N ARG A 50 7.98 -21.53 11.15
CA ARG A 50 9.03 -20.77 11.82
C ARG A 50 10.18 -21.69 12.17
N SER A 51 11.32 -21.45 11.55
CA SER A 51 12.55 -22.21 11.75
C SER A 51 13.77 -21.31 11.51
N SER A 52 14.92 -21.74 12.02
CA SER A 52 16.23 -21.17 11.68
C SER A 52 16.72 -21.60 10.29
N TRP A 53 16.03 -22.53 9.63
CA TRP A 53 16.35 -22.95 8.27
C TRP A 53 16.07 -21.84 7.26
N GLY A 54 17.03 -21.59 6.35
CA GLY A 54 16.86 -20.61 5.27
C GLY A 54 15.99 -21.11 4.11
N SER A 55 15.74 -22.42 4.05
CA SER A 55 14.90 -23.09 3.07
C SER A 55 14.40 -24.41 3.65
N GLY A 56 13.38 -25.01 3.04
CA GLY A 56 12.91 -26.33 3.44
C GLY A 56 11.79 -26.83 2.54
N ARG A 57 11.28 -28.02 2.87
CA ARG A 57 10.15 -28.63 2.19
C ARG A 57 9.22 -29.27 3.22
N VAL A 58 7.93 -29.14 2.99
CA VAL A 58 6.94 -30.00 3.63
C VAL A 58 6.91 -31.30 2.84
N HIS A 59 7.28 -32.42 3.45
CA HIS A 59 7.09 -33.74 2.86
C HIS A 59 5.78 -34.29 3.42
N GLY A 60 4.75 -34.44 2.59
CA GLY A 60 3.41 -34.76 3.07
C GLY A 60 2.51 -35.47 2.09
N SER A 61 1.49 -36.14 2.62
CA SER A 61 0.40 -36.79 1.92
C SER A 61 -0.89 -35.97 2.08
N VAL A 62 -1.61 -35.79 0.98
CA VAL A 62 -2.93 -35.13 0.96
C VAL A 62 -4.00 -36.22 0.89
N GLN A 63 -4.92 -36.23 1.87
CA GLN A 63 -6.05 -37.17 1.94
C GLN A 63 -5.65 -38.66 1.80
N GLY A 64 -4.47 -39.04 2.29
CA GLY A 64 -3.96 -40.41 2.22
C GLY A 64 -3.41 -40.83 0.84
N GLY A 65 -3.17 -39.89 -0.07
CA GLY A 65 -2.49 -40.13 -1.34
C GLY A 65 -0.97 -40.29 -1.21
N ASP A 66 -0.27 -40.26 -2.34
CA ASP A 66 1.20 -40.34 -2.36
C ASP A 66 1.86 -39.19 -1.60
N TRP A 67 2.97 -39.50 -0.94
CA TRP A 67 3.83 -38.51 -0.29
C TRP A 67 4.60 -37.69 -1.33
N LYS A 68 4.55 -36.37 -1.20
CA LYS A 68 5.18 -35.42 -2.12
C LYS A 68 5.81 -34.27 -1.34
N ASP A 69 6.76 -33.60 -1.99
CA ASP A 69 7.40 -32.41 -1.45
C ASP A 69 6.67 -31.14 -1.89
N TYR A 70 6.41 -30.24 -0.94
CA TYR A 70 5.91 -28.90 -1.14
C TYR A 70 6.97 -27.90 -0.68
N GLU A 71 7.48 -27.09 -1.62
CA GLU A 71 8.54 -26.12 -1.32
C GLU A 71 8.07 -25.07 -0.32
N LEU A 72 8.90 -24.81 0.70
CA LEU A 72 8.74 -23.69 1.61
C LEU A 72 9.47 -22.47 1.04
N ARG A 73 8.74 -21.36 0.90
CA ARG A 73 9.25 -20.09 0.36
C ARG A 73 9.36 -19.05 1.47
N THR A 74 10.43 -18.26 1.44
CA THR A 74 10.60 -17.12 2.36
C THR A 74 9.43 -16.15 2.25
N VAL A 75 8.88 -15.74 3.39
CA VAL A 75 7.80 -14.75 3.43
C VAL A 75 8.38 -13.34 3.35
N THR A 76 7.96 -12.58 2.34
CA THR A 76 8.46 -11.24 2.01
C THR A 76 8.40 -10.27 3.18
N SER A 77 7.24 -10.10 3.81
CA SER A 77 7.04 -9.08 4.85
C SER A 77 7.45 -9.50 6.25
N ALA A 78 8.20 -10.60 6.39
CA ALA A 78 8.79 -11.07 7.63
C ALA A 78 10.04 -11.93 7.34
N PRO A 79 11.06 -11.36 6.68
CA PRO A 79 12.22 -12.12 6.22
C PRO A 79 12.94 -12.76 7.40
N GLY A 80 13.28 -14.04 7.27
CA GLY A 80 13.96 -14.82 8.32
C GLY A 80 13.07 -15.24 9.50
N LYS A 81 11.78 -14.89 9.50
CA LYS A 81 10.84 -15.29 10.55
C LYS A 81 9.91 -16.41 10.11
N TRP A 82 9.38 -16.31 8.89
CA TRP A 82 8.44 -17.28 8.35
C TRP A 82 8.90 -17.78 6.99
N LEU A 83 8.86 -19.09 6.83
CA LEU A 83 8.70 -19.75 5.55
C LEU A 83 7.22 -20.05 5.34
N SER A 84 6.76 -20.18 4.10
CA SER A 84 5.38 -20.56 3.82
C SER A 84 5.23 -21.45 2.61
N THR A 85 4.19 -22.26 2.62
CA THR A 85 3.75 -23.03 1.45
C THR A 85 2.23 -23.10 1.43
N SER A 86 1.65 -23.33 0.25
CA SER A 86 0.22 -23.54 0.07
C SER A 86 0.01 -24.90 -0.59
N ILE A 87 -0.81 -25.73 0.05
CA ILE A 87 -1.09 -27.11 -0.34
C ILE A 87 -2.54 -27.18 -0.81
N ASN A 88 -2.73 -27.41 -2.10
CA ASN A 88 -4.05 -27.56 -2.69
C ASN A 88 -4.60 -28.96 -2.40
N LEU A 89 -5.83 -29.03 -1.90
CA LEU A 89 -6.50 -30.29 -1.54
C LEU A 89 -7.30 -30.89 -2.71
N ASN A 90 -7.47 -30.16 -3.82
CA ASN A 90 -8.14 -30.66 -5.02
C ASN A 90 -7.17 -31.56 -5.80
N GLY A 91 -7.47 -32.87 -5.90
CA GLY A 91 -6.74 -33.78 -6.79
C GLY A 91 -6.53 -35.21 -6.29
N SER A 92 -6.88 -35.51 -5.05
CA SER A 92 -6.78 -36.85 -4.46
C SER A 92 -8.04 -37.67 -4.71
N SER A 93 -8.36 -37.93 -5.97
CA SER A 93 -9.29 -39.00 -6.34
C SER A 93 -8.53 -40.34 -6.40
N SER A 94 -8.17 -40.88 -5.25
CA SER A 94 -7.82 -42.31 -5.15
C SER A 94 -9.00 -43.04 -4.51
N SER A 95 -9.64 -43.86 -5.34
CA SER A 95 -10.60 -44.88 -4.96
C SER A 95 -9.95 -45.88 -4.01
N SER A 96 -10.11 -45.69 -2.69
CA SER A 96 -9.94 -46.78 -1.74
C SER A 96 -10.88 -46.58 -0.55
N SER A 97 -11.91 -47.40 -0.54
CA SER A 97 -12.81 -47.63 0.58
C SER A 97 -12.04 -48.16 1.79
N SER A 98 -11.81 -47.31 2.80
CA SER A 98 -11.52 -47.75 4.16
C SER A 98 -11.97 -46.70 5.16
N SER A 99 -12.67 -47.17 6.19
CA SER A 99 -13.55 -46.45 7.11
C SER A 99 -12.84 -45.63 8.20
N ALA A 100 -11.95 -44.72 7.81
CA ALA A 100 -11.54 -43.58 8.62
C ALA A 100 -11.26 -42.43 7.65
N THR A 101 -11.93 -41.28 7.81
CA THR A 101 -11.68 -40.11 6.95
C THR A 101 -10.22 -39.71 7.12
N ALA A 102 -9.38 -40.01 6.12
CA ALA A 102 -7.98 -39.63 6.10
C ALA A 102 -7.85 -38.11 6.38
N PRO A 103 -6.81 -37.67 7.11
CA PRO A 103 -6.61 -36.26 7.36
C PRO A 103 -6.43 -35.49 6.05
N ALA A 104 -6.77 -34.20 6.06
CA ALA A 104 -6.59 -33.35 4.89
C ALA A 104 -5.12 -33.32 4.44
N VAL A 105 -4.20 -33.17 5.39
CA VAL A 105 -2.76 -33.28 5.16
C VAL A 105 -2.09 -33.99 6.33
N GLU A 106 -1.28 -35.00 6.04
CA GLU A 106 -0.32 -35.60 6.97
C GLU A 106 1.10 -35.27 6.50
N PHE A 107 1.99 -34.77 7.35
CA PHE A 107 3.30 -34.31 6.90
C PHE A 107 4.39 -34.27 7.98
N VAL A 108 5.62 -34.12 7.51
CA VAL A 108 6.81 -33.70 8.29
C VAL A 108 7.53 -32.60 7.51
N VAL A 109 8.43 -31.87 8.16
CA VAL A 109 9.21 -30.81 7.49
C VAL A 109 10.69 -31.21 7.44
N THR A 110 11.37 -30.90 6.35
CA THR A 110 12.82 -31.14 6.19
C THR A 110 13.52 -29.87 5.70
N ASP A 111 14.78 -29.69 6.10
CA ASP A 111 15.67 -28.66 5.57
C ASP A 111 16.11 -28.95 4.11
N GLY A 112 15.78 -30.13 3.60
CA GLY A 112 16.25 -30.63 2.30
C GLY A 112 17.57 -31.39 2.36
N GLY A 113 18.20 -31.47 3.54
CA GLY A 113 19.38 -32.24 3.85
C GLY A 113 19.05 -33.43 4.76
N SER A 114 19.70 -33.50 5.91
CA SER A 114 19.55 -34.60 6.87
C SER A 114 18.62 -34.28 8.05
N GLN A 115 18.15 -33.03 8.18
CA GLN A 115 17.33 -32.61 9.32
C GLN A 115 15.83 -32.75 9.02
N TRP A 116 15.09 -33.17 10.05
CA TRP A 116 13.65 -33.35 10.01
C TRP A 116 13.02 -32.75 11.26
N ASP A 117 11.95 -31.98 11.06
CA ASP A 117 11.10 -31.47 12.12
C ASP A 117 9.84 -32.36 12.19
N LYS A 118 9.57 -32.86 13.40
CA LYS A 118 8.51 -33.81 13.71
C LYS A 118 7.84 -33.40 15.02
N PRO A 119 6.58 -33.81 15.25
CA PRO A 119 5.93 -33.59 16.54
C PRO A 119 6.79 -34.13 17.69
N PRO A 120 6.93 -33.41 18.82
CA PRO A 120 7.70 -33.87 19.98
C PRO A 120 7.23 -35.22 20.53
N GLN A 121 5.94 -35.52 20.42
CA GLN A 121 5.33 -36.78 20.81
C GLN A 121 5.56 -37.95 19.83
N GLY A 122 6.26 -37.71 18.71
CA GLY A 122 6.45 -38.68 17.64
C GLY A 122 5.31 -38.68 16.60
N GLY A 123 5.53 -39.40 15.50
CA GLY A 123 4.60 -39.45 14.36
C GLY A 123 4.78 -38.30 13.38
N ASN A 124 3.68 -37.91 12.73
CA ASN A 124 3.60 -36.87 11.70
C ASN A 124 2.67 -35.74 12.17
N TYR A 125 2.86 -34.54 11.65
CA TYR A 125 1.87 -33.48 11.80
C TYR A 125 0.60 -33.82 11.01
N VAL A 126 -0.55 -33.43 11.55
CA VAL A 126 -1.84 -33.74 10.96
C VAL A 126 -2.71 -32.49 10.92
N ILE A 127 -3.22 -32.18 9.73
CA ILE A 127 -4.23 -31.14 9.49
C ILE A 127 -5.49 -31.84 9.01
N THR A 128 -6.60 -31.61 9.69
CA THR A 128 -7.89 -32.28 9.41
C THR A 128 -8.84 -31.42 8.58
N VAL A 129 -8.67 -30.10 8.58
CA VAL A 129 -9.54 -29.17 7.86
C VAL A 129 -8.71 -28.13 7.07
N PRO A 130 -9.22 -27.63 5.94
CA PRO A 130 -8.59 -26.53 5.22
C PRO A 130 -8.45 -25.28 6.11
N GLY A 131 -7.42 -24.47 5.87
CA GLY A 131 -7.20 -23.25 6.65
C GLY A 131 -5.75 -22.78 6.64
N THR A 132 -5.50 -21.74 7.44
CA THR A 132 -4.14 -21.23 7.66
C THR A 132 -3.59 -21.74 8.98
N TYR A 133 -2.36 -22.23 8.96
CA TYR A 133 -1.70 -22.86 10.09
C TYR A 133 -0.32 -22.25 10.32
N THR A 134 0.11 -22.21 11.58
CA THR A 134 1.49 -21.97 11.97
C THR A 134 2.10 -23.25 12.51
N LEU A 135 3.36 -23.50 12.19
CA LEU A 135 4.19 -24.52 12.81
C LEU A 135 5.42 -23.84 13.40
N THR A 136 5.59 -23.96 14.72
CA THR A 136 6.70 -23.35 15.45
C THR A 136 7.16 -24.30 16.55
N ASN A 137 8.46 -24.64 16.58
CA ASN A 137 9.07 -25.49 17.60
C ASN A 137 8.30 -26.80 17.83
N GLY A 138 7.92 -27.48 16.74
CA GLY A 138 7.15 -28.72 16.82
C GLY A 138 5.67 -28.58 17.19
N SER A 139 5.16 -27.36 17.36
CA SER A 139 3.75 -27.09 17.66
C SER A 139 3.02 -26.57 16.43
N LEU A 140 2.01 -27.32 15.98
CA LEU A 140 1.10 -26.94 14.90
C LEU A 140 -0.15 -26.27 15.48
N SER A 141 -0.51 -25.10 14.97
CA SER A 141 -1.68 -24.34 15.44
C SER A 141 -2.45 -23.76 14.26
N GLN A 142 -3.78 -23.84 14.29
CA GLN A 142 -4.64 -23.22 13.28
C GLN A 142 -4.90 -21.76 13.64
N LEU A 143 -4.84 -20.85 12.66
CA LEU A 143 -5.36 -19.50 12.86
C LEU A 143 -6.88 -19.54 13.05
N PRO A 144 -7.45 -18.77 14.01
CA PRO A 144 -8.88 -18.78 14.26
C PRO A 144 -9.70 -18.44 13.01
N ALA A 145 -10.77 -19.20 12.76
CA ALA A 145 -11.67 -18.94 11.63
C ALA A 145 -12.41 -17.58 11.76
N ALA A 146 -12.59 -17.10 12.99
CA ALA A 146 -13.19 -15.80 13.30
C ALA A 146 -12.17 -14.64 13.39
N ALA A 147 -10.95 -14.84 12.88
CA ALA A 147 -9.96 -13.77 12.85
C ALA A 147 -10.43 -12.59 11.98
N PRO A 148 -10.05 -11.35 12.31
CA PRO A 148 -10.21 -10.21 11.43
C PRO A 148 -9.75 -10.50 10.00
N PRO A 149 -10.44 -9.94 8.99
CA PRO A 149 -10.11 -10.23 7.61
C PRO A 149 -8.74 -9.62 7.24
N PRO A 150 -8.08 -10.10 6.16
CA PRO A 150 -6.80 -9.55 5.73
C PRO A 150 -6.92 -8.05 5.45
N VAL A 151 -5.87 -7.31 5.81
CA VAL A 151 -5.78 -5.85 5.62
C VAL A 151 -4.66 -5.51 4.63
N MET A 152 -4.95 -4.59 3.72
CA MET A 152 -3.92 -3.87 2.97
C MET A 152 -3.65 -2.55 3.69
N LEU A 153 -2.49 -2.44 4.31
CA LEU A 153 -2.08 -1.26 5.06
C LEU A 153 -1.12 -0.44 4.22
N VAL A 154 -1.49 0.80 3.94
CA VAL A 154 -0.74 1.74 3.11
C VAL A 154 -0.35 2.91 3.98
N SER A 155 0.93 3.05 4.29
CA SER A 155 1.38 4.06 5.25
C SER A 155 2.39 5.00 4.61
N ASP A 156 2.30 6.30 4.92
CA ASP A 156 3.49 7.14 4.85
C ASP A 156 4.56 6.64 5.84
N LEU A 157 5.79 7.10 5.67
CA LEU A 157 6.92 6.71 6.50
C LEU A 157 7.22 7.75 7.57
N ASP A 158 7.66 8.94 7.17
CA ASP A 158 8.31 9.90 8.07
C ASP A 158 7.27 10.67 8.87
N GLY A 159 7.23 10.48 10.19
CA GLY A 159 6.18 11.06 11.05
C GLY A 159 4.92 10.20 11.15
N THR A 160 4.84 9.08 10.41
CA THR A 160 3.71 8.15 10.43
C THR A 160 4.15 6.74 10.89
N MET A 161 4.87 5.98 10.05
CA MET A 161 5.38 4.65 10.42
C MET A 161 6.72 4.73 11.18
N VAL A 162 7.53 5.74 10.87
CA VAL A 162 8.90 5.94 11.35
C VAL A 162 9.01 7.28 12.05
N GLY A 163 9.60 7.25 13.25
CA GLY A 163 9.90 8.41 14.10
C GLY A 163 10.34 7.93 15.48
N ASN A 164 9.46 7.15 16.11
CA ASN A 164 9.67 6.43 17.35
C ASN A 164 9.93 4.94 17.07
N ASP A 165 11.14 4.48 17.38
CA ASP A 165 11.55 3.11 17.12
C ASP A 165 10.75 2.07 17.93
N ALA A 166 10.30 2.41 19.14
CA ALA A 166 9.50 1.51 19.95
C ALA A 166 8.10 1.32 19.35
N ALA A 167 7.48 2.41 18.87
CA ALA A 167 6.20 2.34 18.15
C ALA A 167 6.32 1.53 16.86
N THR A 168 7.37 1.80 16.09
CA THR A 168 7.67 1.08 14.84
C THR A 168 7.86 -0.42 15.11
N ALA A 169 8.61 -0.77 16.16
CA ALA A 169 8.84 -2.16 16.57
C ALA A 169 7.56 -2.85 17.05
N ALA A 170 6.68 -2.14 17.76
CA ALA A 170 5.39 -2.68 18.18
C ALA A 170 4.51 -3.00 16.96
N PHE A 171 4.47 -2.11 15.97
CA PHE A 171 3.76 -2.37 14.71
C PHE A 171 4.36 -3.59 13.99
N LYS A 172 5.69 -3.65 13.84
CA LYS A 172 6.37 -4.80 13.23
C LYS A 172 6.03 -6.11 13.94
N ALA A 173 6.03 -6.12 15.28
CA ALA A 173 5.70 -7.29 16.06
C ALA A 173 4.26 -7.76 15.78
N TRP A 174 3.28 -6.85 15.75
CA TRP A 174 1.91 -7.20 15.38
C TRP A 174 1.82 -7.68 13.92
N TRP A 175 2.40 -6.94 12.97
CA TRP A 175 2.34 -7.26 11.55
C TRP A 175 2.85 -8.68 11.27
N GLU A 176 4.04 -8.99 11.77
CA GLU A 176 4.71 -10.26 11.50
C GLU A 176 4.10 -11.47 12.24
N ASN A 177 3.31 -11.25 13.30
CA ASN A 177 2.70 -12.33 14.07
C ASN A 177 1.19 -12.48 13.80
N GLU A 178 0.54 -11.48 13.21
CA GLU A 178 -0.91 -11.47 13.02
C GLU A 178 -1.30 -10.98 11.62
N GLY A 179 -1.00 -9.73 11.28
CA GLY A 179 -1.44 -9.10 10.03
C GLY A 179 -1.02 -9.90 8.78
N LEU A 180 0.27 -10.25 8.71
CA LEU A 180 0.85 -11.07 7.65
C LEU A 180 0.24 -12.47 7.57
N LEU A 181 0.06 -13.12 8.73
CA LEU A 181 -0.39 -14.52 8.78
C LEU A 181 -1.86 -14.64 8.31
N ARG A 182 -2.64 -13.59 8.47
CA ARG A 182 -4.03 -13.50 7.96
C ARG A 182 -4.10 -13.18 6.46
N GLY A 183 -2.96 -12.98 5.80
CA GLY A 183 -2.87 -12.64 4.38
C GLY A 183 -2.88 -11.14 4.10
N GLY A 184 -2.48 -10.31 5.05
CA GLY A 184 -2.33 -8.87 4.85
C GLY A 184 -1.24 -8.51 3.83
N THR A 185 -1.30 -7.28 3.32
CA THR A 185 -0.29 -6.69 2.43
C THR A 185 0.18 -5.35 3.01
N LEU A 186 1.48 -5.20 3.23
CA LEU A 186 2.08 -3.97 3.75
C LEU A 186 2.65 -3.14 2.60
N VAL A 187 2.21 -1.89 2.51
CA VAL A 187 2.64 -0.95 1.49
C VAL A 187 3.16 0.33 2.15
N TYR A 188 4.35 0.75 1.75
CA TYR A 188 4.83 2.10 2.10
C TYR A 188 4.62 3.05 0.94
N ASN A 189 4.05 4.22 1.22
CA ASN A 189 3.70 5.24 0.23
C ASN A 189 4.36 6.57 0.58
N THR A 190 5.56 6.77 0.05
CA THR A 190 6.50 7.81 0.50
C THR A 190 6.96 8.72 -0.64
N GLY A 191 7.39 9.93 -0.28
CA GLY A 191 8.11 10.83 -1.19
C GLY A 191 9.54 10.38 -1.52
N ARG A 192 10.13 9.47 -0.72
CA ARG A 192 11.51 8.99 -0.89
C ARG A 192 11.71 8.29 -2.24
N ALA A 193 12.91 8.43 -2.79
CA ALA A 193 13.39 7.58 -3.89
C ALA A 193 13.72 6.17 -3.38
N LEU A 194 13.81 5.19 -4.29
CA LEU A 194 14.03 3.79 -3.96
C LEU A 194 15.30 3.57 -3.11
N ASP A 195 16.41 4.23 -3.45
CA ASP A 195 17.68 4.02 -2.74
C ASP A 195 17.68 4.65 -1.34
N SER A 196 17.04 5.82 -1.19
CA SER A 196 16.79 6.45 0.12
C SER A 196 15.92 5.54 1.00
N PHE A 197 14.87 4.94 0.42
CA PHE A 197 14.04 3.97 1.12
C PHE A 197 14.81 2.71 1.52
N LYS A 198 15.60 2.13 0.61
CA LYS A 198 16.45 0.96 0.92
C LYS A 198 17.43 1.24 2.04
N GLN A 199 18.01 2.45 2.08
CA GLN A 199 18.89 2.88 3.15
C GLN A 199 18.14 2.95 4.48
N LEU A 200 16.97 3.60 4.52
CA LEU A 200 16.12 3.64 5.70
C LEU A 200 15.76 2.23 6.20
N LEU A 201 15.38 1.33 5.30
CA LEU A 201 15.03 -0.04 5.62
C LEU A 201 16.22 -0.82 6.23
N ARG A 202 17.45 -0.57 5.79
CA ARG A 202 18.67 -1.12 6.40
C ARG A 202 18.91 -0.53 7.79
N ASP A 203 18.86 0.79 7.91
CA ASP A 203 19.16 1.50 9.16
C ASP A 203 18.13 1.20 10.26
N LYS A 204 16.91 0.88 9.87
CA LYS A 204 15.79 0.54 10.76
C LYS A 204 15.45 -0.95 10.75
N ALA A 205 16.35 -1.82 10.28
CA ALA A 205 16.07 -3.25 10.15
C ALA A 205 15.66 -3.92 11.49
N HIS A 206 16.10 -3.37 12.63
CA HIS A 206 15.70 -3.85 13.96
C HIS A 206 14.21 -3.65 14.25
N CYS A 207 13.62 -2.52 13.84
CA CYS A 207 12.26 -2.13 14.23
C CYS A 207 11.25 -2.03 13.07
N LEU A 208 11.69 -1.76 11.84
CA LEU A 208 10.81 -1.56 10.68
C LEU A 208 10.46 -2.90 10.02
N ALA A 209 9.17 -3.12 9.78
CA ALA A 209 8.70 -4.27 9.03
C ALA A 209 9.10 -4.13 7.55
N HIS A 210 9.46 -5.25 6.91
CA HIS A 210 9.69 -5.23 5.48
C HIS A 210 8.33 -5.14 4.75
N PRO A 211 8.10 -4.18 3.85
CA PRO A 211 6.85 -4.10 3.10
C PRO A 211 6.83 -5.08 1.92
N ASP A 212 5.65 -5.40 1.43
CA ASP A 212 5.44 -6.17 0.19
C ASP A 212 5.58 -5.28 -1.05
N VAL A 213 5.09 -4.04 -0.94
CA VAL A 213 5.06 -3.06 -2.03
C VAL A 213 5.60 -1.71 -1.55
N LEU A 214 6.36 -1.04 -2.40
CA LEU A 214 6.79 0.34 -2.20
C LEU A 214 6.18 1.22 -3.28
N ILE A 215 5.36 2.18 -2.87
CA ILE A 215 5.00 3.34 -3.67
C ILE A 215 6.01 4.44 -3.32
N SER A 216 6.85 4.85 -4.27
CA SER A 216 7.94 5.79 -4.05
C SER A 216 7.79 7.04 -4.91
N ALA A 217 8.62 8.04 -4.63
CA ALA A 217 8.68 9.29 -5.39
C ALA A 217 7.29 9.90 -5.62
N VAL A 218 6.48 9.97 -4.55
CA VAL A 218 5.14 10.59 -4.53
C VAL A 218 4.15 9.90 -5.48
N GLY A 219 4.29 8.58 -5.63
CA GLY A 219 3.39 7.78 -6.46
C GLY A 219 3.77 7.73 -7.94
N THR A 220 4.99 8.16 -8.31
CA THR A 220 5.49 8.02 -9.69
C THR A 220 6.14 6.67 -9.96
N LYS A 221 6.47 5.92 -8.90
CA LYS A 221 7.04 4.58 -9.00
C LYS A 221 6.34 3.63 -8.04
N VAL A 222 6.11 2.40 -8.50
CA VAL A 222 5.59 1.28 -7.70
C VAL A 222 6.58 0.14 -7.85
N TYR A 223 7.02 -0.43 -6.74
CA TYR A 223 7.92 -1.57 -6.72
C TYR A 223 7.33 -2.71 -5.92
N ASN A 224 7.40 -3.92 -6.47
CA ASN A 224 7.07 -5.16 -5.77
C ASN A 224 8.35 -5.82 -5.30
N PHE A 225 8.39 -6.31 -4.06
CA PHE A 225 9.53 -7.07 -3.56
C PHE A 225 9.30 -8.57 -3.68
N THR A 226 10.32 -9.30 -4.15
CA THR A 226 10.39 -10.75 -3.94
C THR A 226 11.75 -11.13 -3.37
N PRO A 227 11.86 -12.12 -2.46
CA PRO A 227 13.14 -12.58 -1.94
C PRO A 227 14.13 -13.00 -3.03
N SER A 228 13.64 -13.53 -4.16
CA SER A 228 14.46 -14.01 -5.27
C SER A 228 15.00 -12.91 -6.19
N SER A 229 14.29 -11.77 -6.30
CA SER A 229 14.61 -10.72 -7.27
C SER A 229 14.89 -9.36 -6.65
N GLY A 230 14.69 -9.22 -5.35
CA GLY A 230 14.63 -7.92 -4.68
C GLY A 230 13.49 -7.04 -5.21
N TRP A 231 13.71 -5.73 -5.14
CA TRP A 231 12.79 -4.67 -5.60
C TRP A 231 12.69 -4.62 -7.12
N GLN A 232 11.49 -4.87 -7.66
CA GLN A 232 11.21 -4.80 -9.09
C GLN A 232 10.17 -3.73 -9.38
N GLU A 233 10.46 -2.83 -10.33
CA GLU A 233 9.50 -1.82 -10.76
C GLU A 233 8.30 -2.47 -11.46
N ASP A 234 7.09 -2.03 -11.09
CA ASP A 234 5.85 -2.45 -11.69
C ASP A 234 5.69 -1.82 -13.08
N LYS A 235 5.93 -2.63 -14.11
CA LYS A 235 5.81 -2.21 -15.51
C LYS A 235 4.38 -1.79 -15.88
N GLY A 236 3.37 -2.39 -15.26
CA GLY A 236 1.98 -2.05 -15.50
C GLY A 236 1.68 -0.62 -15.05
N TRP A 237 2.18 -0.23 -13.89
CA TRP A 237 2.09 1.13 -13.38
C TRP A 237 2.87 2.12 -14.24
N ALA A 238 4.14 1.83 -14.54
CA ALA A 238 4.99 2.69 -15.38
C ALA A 238 4.33 2.99 -16.73
N ASN A 239 3.79 1.96 -17.40
CA ASN A 239 3.08 2.13 -18.67
C ASN A 239 1.80 2.98 -18.56
N GLN A 240 1.11 2.98 -17.41
CA GLN A 240 -0.07 3.84 -17.21
C GLN A 240 0.31 5.32 -17.15
N LEU A 241 1.50 5.62 -16.64
CA LEU A 241 2.03 6.97 -16.48
C LEU A 241 2.53 7.57 -17.80
N GLU A 242 2.94 6.75 -18.77
CA GLU A 242 3.36 7.20 -20.10
C GLU A 242 2.24 7.90 -20.89
N VAL A 243 0.98 7.61 -20.57
CA VAL A 243 -0.16 8.09 -21.37
C VAL A 243 -0.32 9.61 -21.25
N GLY A 244 0.07 10.32 -22.32
CA GLY A 244 -0.02 11.77 -22.41
C GLY A 244 1.10 12.51 -21.68
N TRP A 245 2.05 11.79 -21.10
CA TRP A 245 3.18 12.37 -20.40
C TRP A 245 4.28 12.81 -21.37
N ARG A 246 4.81 14.02 -21.17
CA ARG A 246 5.88 14.61 -22.00
C ARG A 246 6.93 15.24 -21.09
N VAL A 247 7.77 14.40 -20.48
CA VAL A 247 8.76 14.82 -19.46
C VAL A 247 9.61 16.00 -19.90
N GLU A 248 10.07 16.04 -21.15
CA GLU A 248 10.92 17.13 -21.66
C GLU A 248 10.17 18.47 -21.66
N ALA A 249 8.93 18.50 -22.13
CA ALA A 249 8.13 19.74 -22.13
C ALA A 249 7.82 20.21 -20.69
N VAL A 250 7.62 19.26 -19.76
CA VAL A 250 7.41 19.58 -18.34
C VAL A 250 8.68 20.12 -17.70
N ARG A 251 9.83 19.52 -18.02
CA ARG A 251 11.14 19.96 -17.55
C ARG A 251 11.46 21.37 -18.06
N GLU A 252 11.24 21.61 -19.35
CA GLU A 252 11.40 22.94 -19.96
C GLU A 252 10.50 23.98 -19.29
N ALA A 253 9.22 23.65 -19.06
CA ALA A 253 8.28 24.54 -18.37
C ALA A 253 8.74 24.88 -16.94
N ALA A 254 9.14 23.87 -16.16
CA ALA A 254 9.65 24.06 -14.81
C ALA A 254 10.92 24.92 -14.82
N TYR A 255 11.89 24.59 -15.67
CA TYR A 255 13.20 25.25 -15.68
C TYR A 255 13.10 26.69 -16.16
N ALA A 256 12.25 26.96 -17.16
CA ALA A 256 11.95 28.32 -17.59
C ALA A 256 11.30 29.14 -16.47
N ALA A 257 10.37 28.56 -15.71
CA ALA A 257 9.73 29.24 -14.59
C ALA A 257 10.72 29.58 -13.47
N LEU A 258 11.65 28.66 -13.16
CA LEU A 258 12.72 28.89 -12.18
C LEU A 258 13.73 29.93 -12.66
N ALA A 259 14.07 29.96 -13.95
CA ALA A 259 14.99 30.95 -14.52
C ALA A 259 14.46 32.38 -14.44
N ASN A 260 13.13 32.56 -14.34
CA ASN A 260 12.47 33.85 -14.22
C ASN A 260 12.38 34.37 -12.77
N VAL A 261 12.92 33.63 -11.80
CA VAL A 261 13.03 34.06 -10.40
C VAL A 261 14.49 34.14 -9.96
N GLY A 262 14.76 34.82 -8.85
CA GLY A 262 16.12 34.95 -8.33
C GLY A 262 16.71 33.61 -7.90
N LYS A 263 18.03 33.43 -8.07
CA LYS A 263 18.73 32.19 -7.67
C LYS A 263 18.66 31.92 -6.16
N ASP A 264 18.45 32.95 -5.34
CA ASP A 264 18.39 32.81 -3.88
C ASP A 264 17.03 32.32 -3.37
N VAL A 265 16.02 32.28 -4.25
CA VAL A 265 14.64 31.89 -3.91
C VAL A 265 14.19 30.62 -4.65
N MET A 266 15.14 29.93 -5.28
CA MET A 266 14.88 28.65 -5.95
C MET A 266 16.09 27.73 -5.87
N HIS A 267 15.85 26.43 -5.98
CA HIS A 267 16.90 25.46 -6.21
C HIS A 267 16.37 24.27 -7.01
N PHE A 268 17.25 23.63 -7.78
CA PHE A 268 16.96 22.32 -8.32
C PHE A 268 17.05 21.28 -7.19
N ARG A 269 16.25 20.22 -7.28
CA ARG A 269 16.40 19.05 -6.42
C ARG A 269 17.53 18.15 -6.95
N PRO A 270 18.16 17.35 -6.08
CA PRO A 270 19.19 16.40 -6.46
C PRO A 270 18.77 15.51 -7.65
N PRO A 271 19.70 15.10 -8.54
CA PRO A 271 19.37 14.27 -9.70
C PRO A 271 18.68 12.94 -9.35
N ASP A 272 19.00 12.35 -8.20
CA ASP A 272 18.42 11.10 -7.69
C ASP A 272 16.96 11.24 -7.24
N GLU A 273 16.47 12.47 -7.07
CA GLU A 273 15.05 12.73 -6.83
C GLU A 273 14.26 12.95 -8.12
N GLN A 274 14.93 13.13 -9.26
CA GLN A 274 14.30 13.20 -10.58
C GLN A 274 14.06 11.78 -11.12
N ASN A 275 13.02 11.57 -11.93
CA ASN A 275 12.86 10.32 -12.69
C ASN A 275 12.06 10.56 -13.97
N ASP A 276 11.88 9.51 -14.78
CA ASP A 276 11.19 9.59 -16.08
C ASP A 276 9.76 10.13 -15.99
N HIS A 277 9.13 10.01 -14.82
CA HIS A 277 7.75 10.43 -14.51
C HIS A 277 7.68 11.53 -13.45
N LYS A 278 8.81 12.16 -13.10
CA LYS A 278 8.85 13.23 -12.08
C LYS A 278 9.92 14.26 -12.38
N VAL A 279 9.48 15.52 -12.50
CA VAL A 279 10.35 16.69 -12.47
C VAL A 279 10.15 17.40 -11.13
N THR A 280 11.22 17.64 -10.38
CA THR A 280 11.10 18.23 -9.05
C THR A 280 12.04 19.41 -8.80
N CYS A 281 11.56 20.44 -8.11
CA CYS A 281 12.31 21.65 -7.76
C CYS A 281 11.86 22.22 -6.42
N GLY A 282 12.67 23.12 -5.85
CA GLY A 282 12.33 23.86 -4.64
C GLY A 282 12.25 25.35 -4.90
N VAL A 283 11.28 26.01 -4.28
CA VAL A 283 11.07 27.46 -4.35
C VAL A 283 10.73 28.02 -2.98
N ASN A 284 11.13 29.26 -2.72
CA ASN A 284 10.68 29.98 -1.55
C ASN A 284 9.19 30.32 -1.68
N VAL A 285 8.45 30.30 -0.58
CA VAL A 285 7.01 30.62 -0.53
C VAL A 285 6.68 31.98 -1.15
N CYS A 286 7.60 32.95 -1.09
CA CYS A 286 7.39 34.29 -1.64
C CYS A 286 7.25 34.33 -3.18
N VAL A 287 7.79 33.33 -3.89
CA VAL A 287 7.70 33.22 -5.37
C VAL A 287 6.83 32.06 -5.85
N LEU A 288 6.31 31.24 -4.93
CA LEU A 288 5.56 30.02 -5.23
C LEU A 288 4.45 30.24 -6.27
N GLN A 289 3.53 31.17 -6.02
CA GLN A 289 2.38 31.38 -6.90
C GLN A 289 2.81 31.81 -8.31
N ARG A 290 3.80 32.70 -8.39
CA ARG A 290 4.36 33.17 -9.68
C ARG A 290 4.96 32.01 -10.47
N VAL A 291 5.68 31.10 -9.82
CA VAL A 291 6.27 29.93 -10.47
C VAL A 291 5.17 28.97 -10.94
N LEU A 292 4.17 28.69 -10.10
CA LEU A 292 3.03 27.85 -10.47
C LEU A 292 2.28 28.39 -11.70
N ASP A 293 1.98 29.69 -11.72
CA ASP A 293 1.28 30.33 -12.84
C ASP A 293 2.08 30.23 -14.15
N GLN A 294 3.41 30.39 -14.08
CA GLN A 294 4.29 30.25 -15.24
C GLN A 294 4.35 28.80 -15.75
N ILE A 295 4.45 27.83 -14.83
CA ILE A 295 4.42 26.41 -15.19
C ILE A 295 3.10 26.06 -15.86
N HIS A 296 1.96 26.40 -15.25
CA HIS A 296 0.64 26.14 -15.83
C HIS A 296 0.50 26.76 -17.23
N GLY A 297 0.85 28.04 -17.37
CA GLY A 297 0.78 28.72 -18.66
C GLY A 297 1.69 28.11 -19.74
N ALA A 298 2.84 27.58 -19.37
CA ALA A 298 3.74 26.88 -20.29
C ALA A 298 3.20 25.50 -20.70
N LEU A 299 2.69 24.73 -19.73
CA LEU A 299 2.08 23.41 -19.96
C LEU A 299 0.84 23.52 -20.84
N ASP A 300 -0.02 24.53 -20.60
CA ASP A 300 -1.21 24.79 -21.40
C ASP A 300 -0.86 25.11 -22.87
N LYS A 301 0.15 25.96 -23.09
CA LYS A 301 0.66 26.27 -24.44
C LYS A 301 1.21 25.02 -25.14
N ALA A 302 1.91 24.17 -24.40
CA ALA A 302 2.45 22.91 -24.90
C ALA A 302 1.39 21.80 -25.05
N ARG A 303 0.15 22.05 -24.58
CA ARG A 303 -0.96 21.08 -24.50
C ARG A 303 -0.56 19.81 -23.73
N VAL A 304 0.18 19.99 -22.65
CA VAL A 304 0.62 18.91 -21.76
C VAL A 304 -0.15 19.02 -20.46
N GLN A 305 -0.74 17.90 -20.02
CA GLN A 305 -1.40 17.84 -18.72
C GLN A 305 -0.44 17.18 -17.72
N ALA A 306 -0.28 17.82 -16.57
CA ALA A 306 0.51 17.32 -15.45
C ALA A 306 -0.14 17.74 -14.14
N ASN A 307 0.08 16.97 -13.08
CA ASN A 307 -0.23 17.38 -11.72
C ASN A 307 1.02 18.07 -11.14
N ILE A 308 0.82 19.09 -10.32
CA ILE A 308 1.89 19.70 -9.51
C ILE A 308 1.55 19.43 -8.05
N ILE A 309 2.35 18.58 -7.41
CA ILE A 309 2.22 18.26 -5.99
C ILE A 309 3.13 19.22 -5.22
N VAL A 310 2.55 20.01 -4.34
CA VAL A 310 3.27 20.96 -3.50
C VAL A 310 3.44 20.36 -2.12
N SER A 311 4.68 20.30 -1.62
CA SER A 311 5.01 19.81 -0.28
C SER A 311 6.02 20.72 0.42
N GLY A 312 6.29 20.46 1.70
CA GLY A 312 7.27 21.19 2.51
C GLY A 312 6.63 22.17 3.50
N THR A 313 7.42 22.54 4.51
CA THR A 313 7.02 23.41 5.62
C THR A 313 7.94 24.64 5.71
N GLY A 314 7.56 25.63 6.51
CA GLY A 314 8.35 26.86 6.67
C GLY A 314 8.37 27.71 5.39
N ASP A 315 9.54 28.25 5.04
CA ASP A 315 9.71 29.20 3.94
C ASP A 315 9.94 28.55 2.58
N TRP A 316 10.10 27.23 2.50
CA TRP A 316 10.39 26.51 1.26
C TRP A 316 9.27 25.54 0.90
N ARG A 317 9.01 25.41 -0.40
CA ARG A 317 8.12 24.39 -0.95
C ARG A 317 8.81 23.61 -2.04
N PHE A 318 8.55 22.31 -2.07
CA PHE A 318 8.98 21.43 -3.14
C PHE A 318 7.81 21.20 -4.09
N LEU A 319 8.09 21.31 -5.39
CA LEU A 319 7.15 21.13 -6.47
C LEU A 319 7.51 19.84 -7.19
N ASP A 320 6.67 18.82 -7.08
CA ASP A 320 6.80 17.59 -7.87
C ASP A 320 5.79 17.63 -9.02
N LEU A 321 6.29 17.84 -10.23
CA LEU A 321 5.51 17.81 -11.46
C LEU A 321 5.48 16.36 -11.96
N VAL A 322 4.28 15.79 -12.05
CA VAL A 322 4.06 14.37 -12.32
C VAL A 322 2.95 14.18 -13.35
N PRO A 323 2.84 13.01 -14.01
CA PRO A 323 1.70 12.69 -14.86
C PRO A 323 0.37 12.89 -14.13
N VAL A 324 -0.69 13.25 -14.86
CA VAL A 324 -2.04 13.43 -14.30
C VAL A 324 -2.58 12.18 -13.58
N ARG A 325 -2.04 11.01 -13.96
CA ARG A 325 -2.37 9.70 -13.42
C ARG A 325 -1.50 9.29 -12.24
N ALA A 326 -0.43 10.02 -11.96
CA ALA A 326 0.44 9.78 -10.82
C ALA A 326 -0.09 10.48 -9.57
N GLY A 327 0.43 10.07 -8.42
CA GLY A 327 0.09 10.58 -7.11
C GLY A 327 -0.10 9.46 -6.10
N LYS A 328 0.02 9.79 -4.81
CA LYS A 328 -0.08 8.80 -3.72
C LYS A 328 -1.41 8.03 -3.77
N LEU A 329 -2.53 8.71 -4.06
CA LEU A 329 -3.85 8.08 -4.14
C LEU A 329 -3.99 7.15 -5.35
N GLN A 330 -3.58 7.62 -6.53
CA GLN A 330 -3.73 6.86 -7.77
C GLN A 330 -2.87 5.58 -7.72
N ALA A 331 -1.66 5.68 -7.20
CA ALA A 331 -0.79 4.51 -6.97
C ALA A 331 -1.38 3.57 -5.91
N LEU A 332 -1.93 4.10 -4.81
CA LEU A 332 -2.64 3.29 -3.80
C LEU A 332 -3.77 2.49 -4.44
N GLU A 333 -4.62 3.14 -5.23
CA GLU A 333 -5.76 2.49 -5.89
C GLU A 333 -5.32 1.44 -6.92
N TYR A 334 -4.22 1.69 -7.65
CA TYR A 334 -3.61 0.70 -8.54
C TYR A 334 -3.15 -0.55 -7.78
N VAL A 335 -2.40 -0.37 -6.68
CA VAL A 335 -1.93 -1.49 -5.85
C VAL A 335 -3.12 -2.22 -5.21
N ARG A 336 -4.12 -1.49 -4.69
CA ARG A 336 -5.33 -2.09 -4.12
C ARG A 336 -6.07 -2.96 -5.12
N ALA A 337 -6.27 -2.46 -6.34
CA ALA A 337 -6.95 -3.20 -7.39
C ALA A 337 -6.17 -4.44 -7.84
N SER A 338 -4.84 -4.33 -8.00
CA SER A 338 -3.98 -5.44 -8.41
C SER A 338 -3.89 -6.54 -7.33
N HIS A 339 -3.90 -6.18 -6.05
CA HIS A 339 -3.94 -7.10 -4.91
C HIS A 339 -5.37 -7.52 -4.50
N ARG A 340 -6.40 -6.97 -5.16
CA ARG A 340 -7.83 -7.32 -4.98
C ARG A 340 -8.37 -7.09 -3.56
N PHE A 341 -7.88 -6.05 -2.88
CA PHE A 341 -8.42 -5.67 -1.59
C PHE A 341 -9.69 -4.81 -1.73
N PRO A 342 -10.76 -5.09 -0.96
CA PRO A 342 -11.93 -4.22 -0.89
C PRO A 342 -11.60 -2.94 -0.10
N LEU A 343 -12.40 -1.89 -0.31
CA LEU A 343 -12.25 -0.61 0.40
C LEU A 343 -12.36 -0.77 1.92
N SER A 344 -13.22 -1.67 2.39
CA SER A 344 -13.43 -1.98 3.82
C SER A 344 -12.22 -2.59 4.52
N ASN A 345 -11.23 -3.06 3.75
CA ASN A 345 -10.04 -3.74 4.26
C ASN A 345 -8.75 -3.06 3.76
N THR A 346 -8.87 -1.85 3.24
CA THR A 346 -7.74 -1.03 2.82
C THR A 346 -7.67 0.15 3.76
N ILE A 347 -6.51 0.37 4.37
CA ILE A 347 -6.27 1.49 5.28
C ILE A 347 -5.12 2.33 4.72
N ALA A 348 -5.33 3.65 4.64
CA ALA A 348 -4.28 4.63 4.41
C ALA A 348 -3.89 5.31 5.73
N CYS A 349 -2.59 5.49 6.00
CA CYS A 349 -2.09 6.16 7.21
C CYS A 349 -1.19 7.35 6.82
N GLY A 350 -1.36 8.50 7.47
CA GLY A 350 -0.54 9.69 7.24
C GLY A 350 -0.56 10.68 8.40
N ASP A 351 0.34 11.67 8.34
CA ASP A 351 0.52 12.69 9.37
C ASP A 351 0.56 14.13 8.83
N SER A 352 0.74 14.35 7.53
CA SER A 352 0.89 15.73 7.01
C SER A 352 0.09 16.03 5.74
N GLY A 353 0.11 17.30 5.30
CA GLY A 353 -0.61 17.74 4.10
C GLY A 353 -0.25 16.99 2.82
N ASN A 354 0.96 16.41 2.71
CA ASN A 354 1.34 15.60 1.55
C ASN A 354 0.54 14.28 1.44
N ASP A 355 -0.12 13.85 2.53
CA ASP A 355 -0.93 12.63 2.62
C ASP A 355 -2.40 12.88 2.32
N ILE A 356 -2.86 14.14 2.30
CA ILE A 356 -4.26 14.51 2.08
C ILE A 356 -4.85 13.77 0.87
N LEU A 357 -4.14 13.75 -0.26
CA LEU A 357 -4.63 13.06 -1.45
C LEU A 357 -4.81 11.56 -1.20
N MET A 358 -3.85 10.91 -0.56
CA MET A 358 -3.95 9.48 -0.20
C MET A 358 -5.12 9.21 0.76
N LEU A 359 -5.29 10.06 1.77
CA LEU A 359 -6.32 9.94 2.80
C LEU A 359 -7.72 10.33 2.28
N SER A 360 -7.80 11.10 1.19
CA SER A 360 -9.06 11.45 0.51
C SER A 360 -9.69 10.30 -0.28
N GLY A 361 -8.97 9.18 -0.43
CA GLY A 361 -9.47 7.97 -1.07
C GLY A 361 -10.72 7.40 -0.39
N ARG A 362 -11.45 6.52 -1.09
CA ARG A 362 -12.70 5.91 -0.57
C ARG A 362 -12.46 4.83 0.49
N ASN A 363 -11.21 4.42 0.66
CA ASN A 363 -10.78 3.48 1.69
C ASN A 363 -10.81 4.11 3.09
N LEU A 364 -10.62 3.27 4.10
CA LEU A 364 -10.45 3.71 5.48
C LEU A 364 -9.13 4.50 5.60
N ALA A 365 -9.09 5.42 6.55
CA ALA A 365 -7.95 6.30 6.74
C ALA A 365 -7.67 6.55 8.23
N ILE A 366 -6.39 6.53 8.59
CA ILE A 366 -5.87 6.83 9.92
C ILE A 366 -5.01 8.09 9.83
N VAL A 367 -5.36 9.10 10.62
CA VAL A 367 -4.56 10.31 10.86
C VAL A 367 -3.94 10.14 12.24
N VAL A 368 -2.62 9.95 12.29
CA VAL A 368 -1.92 9.65 13.56
C VAL A 368 -1.93 10.86 14.50
N GLY A 369 -1.80 10.64 15.81
CA GLY A 369 -2.02 11.69 16.82
C GLY A 369 -1.08 12.89 16.74
N ASN A 370 0.12 12.71 16.15
CA ASN A 370 1.09 13.76 15.87
C ASN A 370 0.88 14.48 14.53
N ALA A 371 -0.29 14.36 13.90
CA ALA A 371 -0.57 14.97 12.62
C ALA A 371 -0.42 16.50 12.64
N GLN A 372 0.06 17.04 11.51
CA GLN A 372 0.33 18.45 11.31
C GLN A 372 -0.97 19.27 11.17
N PRO A 373 -0.95 20.57 11.51
CA PRO A 373 -2.16 21.40 11.54
C PRO A 373 -2.93 21.49 10.22
N ASP A 374 -2.23 21.43 9.09
CA ASP A 374 -2.84 21.48 7.75
C ASP A 374 -3.69 20.23 7.45
N LEU A 375 -3.20 19.04 7.81
CA LEU A 375 -3.96 17.80 7.70
C LEU A 375 -5.16 17.78 8.66
N LEU A 376 -5.01 18.31 9.88
CA LEU A 376 -6.11 18.41 10.84
C LEU A 376 -7.22 19.34 10.34
N GLN A 377 -6.86 20.49 9.75
CA GLN A 377 -7.83 21.40 9.15
C GLN A 377 -8.58 20.74 7.98
N TRP A 378 -7.88 19.99 7.14
CA TRP A 378 -8.51 19.23 6.08
C TRP A 378 -9.46 18.16 6.64
N LEU A 379 -9.05 17.43 7.68
CA LEU A 379 -9.84 16.37 8.30
C LEU A 379 -11.19 16.88 8.82
N GLU A 380 -11.21 18.04 9.48
CA GLU A 380 -12.44 18.65 10.01
C GLU A 380 -13.52 18.86 8.94
N GLN A 381 -13.10 19.10 7.70
CA GLN A 381 -13.99 19.33 6.55
C GLN A 381 -14.53 18.02 5.94
N HIS A 382 -13.94 16.87 6.30
CA HIS A 382 -14.20 15.57 5.67
C HIS A 382 -14.70 14.50 6.65
N VAL A 383 -14.98 14.86 7.91
CA VAL A 383 -15.46 13.92 8.96
C VAL A 383 -16.76 13.20 8.56
N SER A 384 -17.57 13.80 7.69
CA SER A 384 -18.86 13.25 7.22
C SER A 384 -18.74 12.35 5.99
N ASP A 385 -17.53 12.08 5.51
CA ASP A 385 -17.31 11.21 4.36
C ASP A 385 -17.86 9.79 4.60
N GLU A 386 -18.53 9.23 3.60
CA GLU A 386 -19.12 7.89 3.68
C GLU A 386 -18.06 6.83 3.95
N SER A 387 -18.30 6.03 4.99
CA SER A 387 -17.42 4.92 5.35
C SER A 387 -17.79 3.63 4.62
N PRO A 388 -16.79 2.86 4.14
CA PRO A 388 -17.02 1.51 3.65
C PRO A 388 -17.35 0.50 4.78
N LEU A 389 -17.25 0.91 6.05
CA LEU A 389 -17.63 0.11 7.22
C LEU A 389 -18.87 0.71 7.92
N PRO A 390 -19.97 -0.06 8.04
CA PRO A 390 -21.17 0.41 8.73
C PRO A 390 -20.90 0.84 10.18
N GLY A 391 -21.40 2.02 10.56
CA GLY A 391 -21.30 2.53 11.94
C GLY A 391 -19.91 3.00 12.37
N LYS A 392 -18.94 3.10 11.45
CA LYS A 392 -17.58 3.60 11.71
C LYS A 392 -17.30 4.84 10.87
N GLN A 393 -16.52 5.78 11.39
CA GLN A 393 -16.03 6.91 10.60
C GLN A 393 -14.96 6.43 9.61
N ARG A 394 -14.98 6.92 8.37
CA ARG A 394 -13.97 6.55 7.35
C ARG A 394 -12.58 7.04 7.74
N LEU A 395 -12.52 8.30 8.14
CA LEU A 395 -11.32 9.02 8.57
C LEU A 395 -11.29 9.03 10.09
N LEU A 396 -10.33 8.32 10.66
CA LEU A 396 -10.12 8.27 12.10
C LEU A 396 -8.87 9.07 12.45
N ARG A 397 -9.01 10.05 13.33
CA ARG A 397 -7.87 10.61 14.06
C ARG A 397 -7.64 9.78 15.32
N THR A 398 -6.40 9.33 15.52
CA THR A 398 -6.03 8.55 16.71
C THR A 398 -5.41 9.44 17.77
N GLU A 399 -5.46 9.01 19.03
CA GLU A 399 -4.78 9.70 20.12
C GLU A 399 -3.28 9.37 20.13
N ALA A 400 -2.95 8.10 19.90
CA ALA A 400 -1.57 7.66 19.84
C ALA A 400 -0.85 8.19 18.60
N HIS A 401 0.44 8.45 18.78
CA HIS A 401 1.31 9.00 17.76
C HIS A 401 1.92 7.89 16.89
N GLU A 402 2.23 8.24 15.65
CA GLU A 402 2.98 7.43 14.70
C GLU A 402 2.45 5.97 14.62
N ALA A 403 3.34 4.97 14.62
CA ALA A 403 2.97 3.57 14.46
C ALA A 403 2.08 3.02 15.60
N TYR A 404 2.06 3.65 16.78
CA TYR A 404 1.06 3.31 17.80
C TYR A 404 -0.33 3.79 17.42
N GLY A 405 -0.44 4.97 16.80
CA GLY A 405 -1.69 5.46 16.21
C GLY A 405 -2.21 4.51 15.13
N ILE A 406 -1.33 3.96 14.30
CA ILE A 406 -1.72 2.95 13.31
C ILE A 406 -2.36 1.72 13.99
N LEU A 407 -1.75 1.20 15.07
CA LEU A 407 -2.28 0.06 15.82
C LEU A 407 -3.63 0.38 16.50
N GLU A 408 -3.77 1.57 17.06
CA GLU A 408 -5.02 2.05 17.64
C GLU A 408 -6.14 2.11 16.59
N GLY A 409 -5.86 2.65 15.40
CA GLY A 409 -6.85 2.73 14.35
C GLY A 409 -7.23 1.37 13.76
N LEU A 410 -6.27 0.45 13.63
CA LEU A 410 -6.55 -0.93 13.23
C LEU A 410 -7.50 -1.63 14.21
N GLU A 411 -7.32 -1.43 15.52
CA GLU A 411 -8.21 -1.91 16.56
C GLU A 411 -9.62 -1.30 16.41
N TYR A 412 -9.71 0.02 16.23
CA TYR A 412 -10.98 0.72 16.02
C TYR A 412 -11.76 0.14 14.83
N PHE A 413 -11.08 -0.19 13.72
CA PHE A 413 -11.69 -0.76 12.53
C PHE A 413 -11.96 -2.27 12.63
N GLY A 414 -11.53 -2.94 13.70
CA GLY A 414 -11.68 -4.38 13.87
C GLY A 414 -10.80 -5.18 12.90
N LEU A 415 -9.62 -4.64 12.57
CA LEU A 415 -8.64 -5.22 11.65
C LEU A 415 -7.34 -5.66 12.34
N LYS A 416 -7.23 -5.46 13.67
CA LYS A 416 -6.18 -5.97 14.54
C LYS A 416 -6.71 -7.14 15.37
#